data_AF-A0A9Q1BU96-F1
#
_entry.id   AF-A0A9Q1BU96-F1
#
_cell.length_a   1.000
_cell.length_b   1.000
_cell.length_c   1.000
_cell.angle_alpha   90.00
_cell.angle_beta   90.00
_cell.angle_gamma   90.00
#
_symmetry.space_group_name_H-M   'P 1'
#
loop_
_entity.id
_entity.type
_entity.pdbx_description
1 polymer ?
#
loop_
_entity_poly.entity_id
_entity_poly.type
_entity_poly.pdbx_seq_one_letter_code
_entity_poly.pdbx_strand_id
1 'polypeptide(L)'
;MRFQPSKCNIITFARKKNPVKFDYVLNDVKLVKVDSIKYLGVTISNDLNWDKHIQSICNKGNKILGVLYRNLSFCSRDVKLAAYKGLLRPVLEYACCVWDPHQSYLQDKLESIQRRSARFISSEFSREPGSMTVILKDLDLPTLAERRKQNRLILFSKGFFGKANIPMDRLRHPTRTTRGMHNLHFCQLYSRSNCYKFSFFPKTLKDWNNLPADLIDGLDGHLDPVHYLTNFIRA
;
A
#
# COMPACT_ATOMS: atom_id res chain seq x y z
N MET A 1 2.34 25.96 20.30
CA MET A 1 2.75 24.55 20.47
C MET A 1 4.24 24.53 20.82
N ARG A 2 4.66 23.93 21.94
CA ARG A 2 6.08 23.79 22.31
C ARG A 2 6.56 22.38 21.99
N PHE A 3 7.69 22.24 21.28
CA PHE A 3 8.27 20.94 20.92
C PHE A 3 9.31 20.49 21.95
N GLN A 4 9.38 19.18 22.21
CA GLN A 4 10.39 18.56 23.07
C GLN A 4 11.59 18.12 22.21
N PRO A 5 12.77 18.78 22.30
CA PRO A 5 13.88 18.52 21.40
C PRO A 5 14.40 17.07 21.42
N SER A 6 14.39 16.42 22.59
CA SER A 6 14.83 15.03 22.73
C SER A 6 13.97 13.99 22.01
N LYS A 7 12.75 14.36 21.58
CA LYS A 7 11.87 13.52 20.77
C LYS A 7 11.91 13.87 19.28
N CYS A 8 12.65 14.90 18.91
CA CYS A 8 12.79 15.37 17.54
C CYS A 8 14.03 14.75 16.90
N ASN A 9 13.87 14.24 15.69
CA ASN A 9 14.96 13.68 14.90
C ASN A 9 15.03 14.36 13.55
N ILE A 10 16.20 14.31 12.92
CA ILE A 10 16.44 14.80 11.57
C ILE A 10 16.59 13.61 10.64
N ILE A 11 15.90 13.66 9.51
CA ILE A 11 16.14 12.76 8.39
C ILE A 11 16.41 13.58 7.14
N THR A 12 17.40 13.17 6.34
CA THR A 12 17.78 13.86 5.09
C THR A 12 17.50 12.95 3.92
N PHE A 13 16.63 13.39 3.01
CA PHE A 13 16.35 12.68 1.77
C PHE A 13 17.21 13.25 0.64
N ALA A 14 18.16 12.47 0.16
CA ALA A 14 19.06 12.90 -0.90
C ALA A 14 19.48 11.73 -1.79
N ARG A 15 19.61 12.01 -3.10
CA ARG A 15 20.21 11.08 -4.06
C ARG A 15 21.66 11.42 -4.41
N LYS A 16 22.19 12.52 -3.87
CA LYS A 16 23.58 12.93 -4.07
C LYS A 16 24.49 12.00 -3.28
N LYS A 17 25.62 11.59 -3.86
CA LYS A 17 26.65 10.78 -3.19
C LYS A 17 27.14 11.44 -1.90
N ASN A 18 27.27 12.77 -1.93
CA ASN A 18 27.63 13.59 -0.77
C ASN A 18 26.47 14.54 -0.45
N PRO A 19 25.53 14.15 0.43
CA PRO A 19 24.46 15.03 0.88
C PRO A 19 25.01 16.13 1.81
N VAL A 20 24.33 17.27 1.84
CA VAL A 20 24.68 18.38 2.75
C VAL A 20 24.53 17.90 4.18
N LYS A 21 25.61 17.96 4.95
CA LYS A 21 25.61 17.67 6.38
C LYS A 21 25.42 18.99 7.12
N PHE A 22 24.24 19.20 7.68
CA PHE A 22 23.93 20.37 8.50
C PHE A 22 23.43 19.92 9.87
N ASP A 23 23.92 20.54 10.93
CA ASP A 23 23.52 20.21 12.29
C ASP A 23 22.45 21.20 12.75
N TYR A 24 21.24 20.67 13.00
CA TYR A 24 20.12 21.50 13.41
C TYR A 24 20.04 21.50 14.94
N VAL A 25 19.83 22.69 15.50
CA VAL A 25 19.68 22.91 16.95
C VAL A 25 18.26 23.40 17.20
N LEU A 26 17.60 22.82 18.20
CA LEU A 26 16.26 23.22 18.64
C LEU A 26 16.28 23.41 20.16
N ASN A 27 15.98 24.63 20.62
CA ASN A 27 16.08 25.03 22.04
C ASN A 27 17.44 24.65 22.65
N ASP A 28 18.52 25.04 21.99
CA ASP A 28 19.91 24.76 22.38
C ASP A 28 20.29 23.26 22.44
N VAL A 29 19.42 22.37 21.96
CA VAL A 29 19.68 20.93 21.83
C VAL A 29 19.94 20.57 20.38
N LYS A 30 21.11 20.01 20.10
CA LYS A 30 21.45 19.44 18.80
C LYS A 30 20.57 18.22 18.51
N LEU A 31 19.84 18.25 17.39
CA LEU A 31 18.95 17.17 16.99
C LEU A 31 19.74 15.98 16.41
N VAL A 32 19.30 14.77 16.73
CA VAL A 32 19.93 13.53 16.27
C VAL A 32 19.52 13.24 14.83
N LYS A 33 20.50 12.93 13.98
CA LYS A 33 20.28 12.45 12.61
C LYS A 33 19.99 10.96 12.63
N VAL A 34 18.95 10.54 11.90
CA VAL A 34 18.54 9.14 11.79
C VAL A 34 18.36 8.75 10.33
N ASP A 35 18.62 7.48 10.02
CA ASP A 35 18.44 6.94 8.67
C ASP A 35 17.01 6.50 8.37
N SER A 36 16.18 6.36 9.41
CA SER A 36 14.77 6.03 9.25
C SER A 36 13.95 6.60 10.40
N ILE A 37 12.77 7.10 10.09
CA ILE A 37 11.82 7.65 11.05
C ILE A 37 10.48 6.94 10.94
N LYS A 38 9.82 6.73 12.07
CA LYS A 38 8.45 6.20 12.11
C LYS A 38 7.48 7.37 12.21
N TYR A 39 6.59 7.48 11.24
CA TYR A 39 5.55 8.51 11.18
C TYR A 39 4.19 7.84 10.99
N LEU A 40 3.27 8.03 11.94
CA LEU A 40 1.92 7.43 11.92
C LEU A 40 1.94 5.93 11.58
N GLY A 41 2.86 5.18 12.17
CA GLY A 41 2.97 3.72 11.94
C GLY A 41 3.74 3.30 10.68
N VAL A 42 4.08 4.22 9.78
CA VAL A 42 4.89 3.96 8.58
C VAL A 42 6.35 4.31 8.84
N THR A 43 7.27 3.43 8.45
CA THR A 43 8.71 3.70 8.55
C THR A 43 9.22 4.25 7.23
N ILE A 44 9.77 5.46 7.26
CA ILE A 44 10.33 6.14 6.09
C ILE A 44 11.84 6.16 6.24
N SER A 45 12.55 5.57 5.28
CA SER A 45 14.02 5.54 5.21
C SER A 45 14.56 6.71 4.40
N ASN A 46 15.77 7.16 4.69
CA ASN A 46 16.45 8.28 4.01
C ASN A 46 16.65 8.04 2.50
N ASP A 47 16.75 6.79 2.08
CA ASP A 47 16.86 6.31 0.71
C ASP A 47 15.50 6.10 0.02
N LEU A 48 14.40 6.32 0.74
CA LEU A 48 13.01 6.09 0.32
C LEU A 48 12.73 4.63 -0.10
N ASN A 49 13.53 3.66 0.36
CA ASN A 49 13.25 2.25 0.19
C ASN A 49 12.32 1.73 1.30
N TRP A 50 11.44 0.80 0.91
CA TRP A 50 10.44 0.24 1.80
C TRP A 50 10.91 -0.98 2.58
N ASP A 51 12.14 -1.46 2.40
CA ASP A 51 12.71 -2.65 3.05
C ASP A 51 12.49 -2.69 4.56
N LYS A 52 12.95 -1.65 5.28
CA LYS A 52 12.81 -1.56 6.74
C LYS A 52 11.34 -1.62 7.17
N HIS A 53 10.46 -0.96 6.41
CA HIS A 53 9.03 -0.91 6.69
C HIS A 53 8.36 -2.26 6.43
N ILE A 54 8.60 -2.87 5.26
CA ILE A 54 8.06 -4.19 4.91
C ILE A 54 8.56 -5.25 5.88
N GLN A 55 9.84 -5.24 6.25
CA GLN A 55 10.36 -6.17 7.25
C GLN A 55 9.64 -6.02 8.60
N SER A 56 9.41 -4.79 9.06
CA SER A 56 8.64 -4.51 10.28
C SER A 56 7.19 -5.02 10.19
N ILE A 57 6.51 -4.79 9.06
CA ILE A 57 5.16 -5.31 8.81
C ILE A 57 5.16 -6.84 8.82
N CYS A 58 6.08 -7.47 8.07
CA CYS A 58 6.18 -8.92 8.00
C CYS A 58 6.45 -9.54 9.37
N ASN A 59 7.32 -8.94 10.19
CA ASN A 59 7.60 -9.40 11.54
C ASN A 59 6.36 -9.34 12.43
N LYS A 60 5.58 -8.24 12.36
CA LYS A 60 4.30 -8.15 13.08
C LYS A 60 3.29 -9.18 12.59
N GLY A 61 3.19 -9.34 11.26
CA GLY A 61 2.31 -10.32 10.65
C GLY A 61 2.65 -11.75 11.06
N ASN A 62 3.93 -12.12 11.07
CA ASN A 62 4.40 -13.44 11.53
C ASN A 62 4.06 -13.69 13.01
N LYS A 63 4.17 -12.67 13.88
CA LYS A 63 3.77 -12.81 15.30
C LYS A 63 2.28 -13.13 15.43
N ILE A 64 1.43 -12.41 14.71
CA ILE A 64 -0.02 -12.66 14.69
C ILE A 64 -0.31 -14.05 14.12
N LEU A 65 0.32 -14.40 12.99
CA LEU A 65 0.16 -15.72 12.37
C LEU A 65 0.52 -16.86 13.34
N GLY A 66 1.60 -16.71 14.12
CA GLY A 66 1.97 -17.67 15.16
C GLY A 66 0.93 -17.78 16.28
N VAL A 67 0.27 -16.68 16.65
CA VAL A 67 -0.87 -16.71 17.58
C VAL A 67 -2.06 -17.45 16.96
N LEU A 68 -2.38 -17.20 15.69
CA LEU A 68 -3.45 -17.91 14.99
C LEU A 68 -3.18 -19.42 14.91
N TYR A 69 -1.95 -19.81 14.59
CA TYR A 69 -1.57 -21.23 14.50
C TYR A 69 -1.73 -21.97 15.83
N ARG A 70 -1.36 -21.34 16.95
CA ARG A 70 -1.46 -21.96 18.28
C ARG A 70 -2.89 -22.07 18.79
N ASN A 71 -3.73 -21.07 18.51
CA ASN A 71 -5.06 -20.98 19.13
C ASN A 71 -6.20 -21.46 18.24
N LEU A 72 -6.03 -21.44 16.91
CA LEU A 72 -7.10 -21.72 15.95
C LEU A 72 -6.86 -22.98 15.12
N SER A 73 -5.87 -23.81 15.45
CA SER A 73 -5.54 -25.03 14.69
C SER A 73 -6.74 -25.96 14.50
N PHE A 74 -7.52 -26.16 15.57
CA PHE A 74 -8.70 -27.02 15.61
C PHE A 74 -10.02 -26.31 15.23
N CYS A 75 -9.96 -25.01 14.92
CA CYS A 75 -11.16 -24.27 14.52
C CYS A 75 -11.55 -24.56 13.07
N SER A 76 -12.82 -24.27 12.74
CA SER A 76 -13.33 -24.37 11.37
C SER A 76 -12.60 -23.43 10.42
N ARG A 77 -12.66 -23.77 9.12
CA ARG A 77 -12.11 -22.95 8.03
C ARG A 77 -12.62 -21.50 8.10
N ASP A 78 -13.90 -21.30 8.37
CA ASP A 78 -14.51 -19.97 8.41
C ASP A 78 -13.98 -19.11 9.57
N VAL A 79 -13.80 -19.71 10.76
CA VAL A 79 -13.21 -19.02 11.91
C VAL A 79 -11.77 -18.61 11.61
N LYS A 80 -10.98 -19.50 11.01
CA LYS A 80 -9.60 -19.20 10.60
C LYS A 80 -9.57 -18.07 9.56
N LEU A 81 -10.47 -18.10 8.58
CA LEU A 81 -10.58 -17.08 7.53
C LEU A 81 -11.01 -15.72 8.11
N ALA A 82 -11.98 -15.70 9.02
CA ALA A 82 -12.41 -14.50 9.72
C ALA A 82 -11.26 -13.90 10.55
N ALA A 83 -10.51 -14.73 11.28
CA ALA A 83 -9.35 -14.28 12.04
C ALA A 83 -8.25 -13.71 11.15
N TYR A 84 -7.99 -14.32 9.98
CA TYR A 84 -7.07 -13.76 8.98
C TYR A 84 -7.52 -12.37 8.51
N LYS A 85 -8.80 -12.27 8.09
CA LYS A 85 -9.40 -11.02 7.58
C LYS A 85 -9.43 -9.91 8.65
N GLY A 86 -9.71 -10.25 9.91
CA GLY A 86 -9.89 -9.29 11.00
C GLY A 86 -8.61 -8.92 11.76
N LEU A 87 -7.62 -9.82 11.87
CA LEU A 87 -6.45 -9.59 12.71
C LEU A 87 -5.16 -9.43 11.90
N LEU A 88 -4.92 -10.33 10.94
CA LEU A 88 -3.65 -10.35 10.21
C LEU A 88 -3.65 -9.37 9.04
N ARG A 89 -4.69 -9.40 8.20
CA ARG A 89 -4.77 -8.57 6.99
C ARG A 89 -4.66 -7.07 7.26
N PRO A 90 -5.32 -6.48 8.28
CA PRO A 90 -5.21 -5.05 8.54
C PRO A 90 -3.78 -4.62 8.86
N VAL A 91 -2.99 -5.49 9.51
CA VAL A 91 -1.57 -5.22 9.80
C VAL A 91 -0.73 -5.20 8.53
N LEU A 92 -1.05 -6.06 7.57
CA LEU A 92 -0.34 -6.12 6.27
C LEU A 92 -0.75 -4.98 5.33
N GLU A 93 -1.95 -4.42 5.47
CA GLU A 93 -2.52 -3.42 4.55
C GLU A 93 -2.50 -1.99 5.08
N TYR A 94 -2.20 -1.80 6.37
CA TYR A 94 -2.21 -0.48 7.00
C TYR A 94 -1.36 0.53 6.22
N ALA A 95 -1.98 1.63 5.81
CA ALA A 95 -1.38 2.72 5.05
C ALA A 95 -0.69 2.28 3.73
N CYS A 96 -1.10 1.15 3.14
CA CYS A 96 -0.44 0.60 1.95
C CYS A 96 -0.45 1.50 0.72
N CYS A 97 -1.38 2.46 0.63
CA CYS A 97 -1.39 3.47 -0.43
C CYS A 97 -0.10 4.31 -0.45
N VAL A 98 0.59 4.44 0.69
CA VAL A 98 1.82 5.22 0.83
C VAL A 98 3.06 4.43 0.44
N TRP A 99 3.17 3.18 0.91
CA TRP A 99 4.42 2.41 0.84
C TRP A 99 4.46 1.33 -0.24
N ASP A 100 3.42 1.19 -1.06
CA ASP A 100 3.25 0.11 -2.06
C ASP A 100 4.51 -0.15 -2.93
N PRO A 101 5.35 -1.15 -2.59
CA PRO A 101 6.66 -1.31 -3.19
C PRO A 101 6.54 -1.78 -4.62
N HIS A 102 7.49 -1.41 -5.47
CA HIS A 102 7.55 -1.88 -6.86
C HIS A 102 8.48 -3.09 -7.02
N GLN A 103 9.37 -3.31 -6.03
CA GLN A 103 10.31 -4.41 -6.03
C GLN A 103 9.58 -5.73 -5.75
N SER A 104 9.71 -6.70 -6.66
CA SER A 104 9.04 -8.00 -6.56
C SER A 104 9.36 -8.73 -5.26
N TYR A 105 10.63 -8.76 -4.85
CA TYR A 105 11.03 -9.46 -3.61
C TYR A 105 10.34 -8.90 -2.34
N LEU A 106 10.01 -7.60 -2.31
CA LEU A 106 9.25 -7.01 -1.20
C LEU A 106 7.77 -7.40 -1.24
N GLN A 107 7.20 -7.46 -2.44
CA GLN A 107 5.84 -7.96 -2.64
C GLN A 107 5.76 -9.44 -2.24
N ASP A 108 6.72 -10.26 -2.66
CA ASP A 108 6.79 -11.69 -2.35
C ASP A 108 6.92 -11.97 -0.85
N LYS A 109 7.63 -11.12 -0.09
CA LYS A 109 7.68 -11.21 1.39
C LYS A 109 6.28 -11.06 2.01
N LEU A 110 5.46 -10.15 1.48
CA LEU A 110 4.08 -9.96 1.93
C LEU A 110 3.20 -11.13 1.48
N GLU A 111 3.26 -11.50 0.19
CA GLU A 111 2.48 -12.61 -0.36
C GLU A 111 2.80 -13.94 0.34
N SER A 112 4.05 -14.16 0.74
CA SER A 112 4.44 -15.35 1.52
C SER A 112 3.68 -15.48 2.83
N ILE A 113 3.34 -14.38 3.51
CA ILE A 113 2.50 -14.42 4.72
C ILE A 113 1.07 -14.80 4.36
N GLN A 114 0.49 -14.22 3.31
CA GLN A 114 -0.85 -14.57 2.84
C GLN A 114 -0.93 -16.05 2.43
N ARG A 115 0.05 -16.55 1.65
CA ARG A 115 0.10 -17.95 1.20
C ARG A 115 0.18 -18.92 2.39
N ARG A 116 1.03 -18.63 3.38
CA ARG A 116 1.11 -19.44 4.61
C ARG A 116 -0.18 -19.40 5.43
N SER A 117 -0.85 -18.25 5.47
CA SER A 117 -2.15 -18.11 6.13
C SER A 117 -3.23 -18.90 5.41
N ALA A 118 -3.28 -18.82 4.08
CA ALA A 118 -4.23 -19.54 3.24
C ALA A 118 -4.12 -21.05 3.39
N ARG A 119 -2.88 -21.61 3.37
CA ARG A 119 -2.64 -23.04 3.64
C ARG A 119 -3.11 -23.48 5.02
N PHE A 120 -2.90 -22.64 6.04
CA PHE A 120 -3.38 -22.94 7.38
C PHE A 120 -4.91 -22.92 7.48
N ILE A 121 -5.56 -22.00 6.76
CA ILE A 121 -7.02 -21.89 6.72
C ILE A 121 -7.64 -23.11 6.01
N SER A 122 -7.11 -23.49 4.84
CA SER A 122 -7.60 -24.65 4.08
C SER A 122 -7.13 -25.99 4.66
N SER A 123 -6.14 -25.98 5.54
CA SER A 123 -5.41 -27.17 6.01
C SER A 123 -4.78 -27.98 4.86
N GLU A 124 -4.47 -27.31 3.75
CA GLU A 124 -3.91 -27.92 2.55
C GLU A 124 -2.45 -27.50 2.33
N PHE A 125 -1.55 -28.49 2.38
CA PHE A 125 -0.11 -28.28 2.32
C PHE A 125 0.54 -28.87 1.06
N SER A 126 -0.27 -29.17 0.02
CA SER A 126 0.22 -29.66 -1.27
C SER A 126 1.25 -28.71 -1.87
N ARG A 127 2.34 -29.27 -2.41
CA ARG A 127 3.42 -28.53 -3.09
C ARG A 127 3.26 -28.52 -4.61
N GLU A 128 2.13 -29.00 -5.11
CA GLU A 128 1.87 -29.02 -6.54
C GLU A 128 1.82 -27.61 -7.13
N PRO A 129 2.35 -27.41 -8.35
CA PRO A 129 2.22 -26.16 -9.08
C PRO A 129 0.75 -25.75 -9.20
N GLY A 130 0.44 -24.47 -8.96
CA GLY A 130 -0.93 -23.95 -9.06
C GLY A 130 -1.83 -24.19 -7.84
N SER A 131 -1.46 -25.07 -6.90
CA SER A 131 -2.23 -25.32 -5.67
C SER A 131 -2.56 -24.04 -4.90
N MET A 132 -1.58 -23.13 -4.77
CA MET A 132 -1.81 -21.86 -4.07
C MET A 132 -2.85 -20.97 -4.75
N THR A 133 -2.89 -20.96 -6.07
CA THR A 133 -3.84 -20.14 -6.83
C THR A 133 -5.26 -20.67 -6.63
N VAL A 134 -5.42 -22.00 -6.60
CA VAL A 134 -6.69 -22.67 -6.31
C VAL A 134 -7.14 -22.36 -4.89
N ILE A 135 -6.26 -22.53 -3.88
CA ILE A 135 -6.58 -22.25 -2.47
C ILE A 135 -7.00 -20.79 -2.28
N LEU A 136 -6.29 -19.84 -2.90
CA LEU A 136 -6.63 -18.42 -2.79
C LEU A 136 -7.98 -18.10 -3.44
N LYS A 137 -8.28 -18.72 -4.58
CA LYS A 137 -9.57 -18.57 -5.27
C LYS A 137 -10.72 -19.16 -4.45
N ASP A 138 -10.53 -20.36 -3.91
CA ASP A 138 -11.49 -21.05 -3.04
C ASP A 138 -11.77 -20.25 -1.75
N LEU A 139 -10.78 -19.55 -1.21
CA LEU A 139 -10.95 -18.70 -0.02
C LEU A 139 -11.46 -17.27 -0.32
N ASP A 140 -11.70 -16.93 -1.59
CA ASP A 140 -12.01 -15.57 -2.05
C ASP A 140 -10.99 -14.54 -1.51
N LEU A 141 -9.70 -14.86 -1.73
CA LEU A 141 -8.57 -14.07 -1.28
C LEU A 141 -7.82 -13.49 -2.49
N PRO A 142 -8.10 -12.23 -2.89
CA PRO A 142 -7.25 -11.54 -3.86
C PRO A 142 -5.84 -11.37 -3.29
N THR A 143 -4.86 -11.22 -4.16
CA THR A 143 -3.47 -11.00 -3.76
C THR A 143 -3.34 -9.71 -2.95
N LEU A 144 -2.33 -9.63 -2.08
CA LEU A 144 -2.09 -8.38 -1.36
C LEU A 144 -1.70 -7.26 -2.34
N ALA A 145 -1.02 -7.58 -3.43
CA ALA A 145 -0.70 -6.63 -4.50
C ALA A 145 -1.96 -5.99 -5.10
N GLU A 146 -2.97 -6.78 -5.47
CA GLU A 146 -4.26 -6.28 -5.97
C GLU A 146 -4.95 -5.42 -4.93
N ARG A 147 -4.97 -5.84 -3.67
CA ARG A 147 -5.58 -5.08 -2.59
C ARG A 147 -4.87 -3.74 -2.35
N ARG A 148 -3.54 -3.68 -2.46
CA ARG A 148 -2.79 -2.41 -2.40
C ARG A 148 -3.13 -1.50 -3.58
N LYS A 149 -3.28 -2.05 -4.78
CA LYS A 149 -3.75 -1.30 -5.96
C LYS A 149 -5.17 -0.76 -5.76
N GLN A 150 -6.10 -1.59 -5.29
CA GLN A 150 -7.47 -1.19 -4.95
C GLN A 150 -7.49 -0.03 -3.94
N ASN A 151 -6.81 -0.20 -2.80
CA ASN A 151 -6.77 0.82 -1.74
C ASN A 151 -6.17 2.14 -2.26
N ARG A 152 -5.17 2.08 -3.14
CA ARG A 152 -4.55 3.25 -3.75
C ARG A 152 -5.52 3.99 -4.69
N LEU A 153 -6.24 3.26 -5.55
CA LEU A 153 -7.26 3.81 -6.44
C LEU A 153 -8.43 4.41 -5.65
N ILE A 154 -8.89 3.74 -4.59
CA ILE A 154 -9.94 4.25 -3.69
C ILE A 154 -9.50 5.55 -3.00
N LEU A 155 -8.25 5.62 -2.53
CA LEU A 155 -7.74 6.83 -1.91
C LEU A 155 -7.66 7.99 -2.92
N PHE A 156 -7.22 7.69 -4.15
CA PHE A 156 -7.16 8.67 -5.24
C PHE A 156 -8.54 9.18 -5.64
N SER A 157 -9.54 8.31 -5.80
CA SER A 157 -10.91 8.72 -6.11
C SER A 157 -11.50 9.58 -5.00
N LYS A 158 -11.26 9.24 -3.72
CA LYS A 158 -11.65 10.10 -2.60
C LYS A 158 -11.01 11.48 -2.68
N GLY A 159 -9.73 11.56 -3.06
CA GLY A 159 -9.05 12.84 -3.30
C GLY A 159 -9.71 13.63 -4.42
N PHE A 160 -9.99 12.97 -5.55
CA PHE A 160 -10.63 13.57 -6.72
C PHE A 160 -12.00 14.17 -6.40
N PHE A 161 -12.86 13.42 -5.70
CA PHE A 161 -14.19 13.88 -5.31
C PHE A 161 -14.22 14.74 -4.03
N GLY A 162 -13.07 15.22 -3.55
CA GLY A 162 -12.99 16.09 -2.37
C GLY A 162 -13.35 15.42 -1.04
N LYS A 163 -13.48 14.08 -1.00
CA LYS A 163 -13.74 13.28 0.21
C LYS A 163 -12.48 13.01 1.04
N ALA A 164 -11.30 13.33 0.52
CA ALA A 164 -10.03 13.26 1.23
C ALA A 164 -9.16 14.47 0.88
N ASN A 165 -8.44 15.00 1.88
CA ASN A 165 -7.52 16.12 1.69
C ASN A 165 -6.23 15.67 1.00
N ILE A 166 -6.30 15.49 -0.32
CA ILE A 166 -5.18 15.10 -1.18
C ILE A 166 -4.97 16.24 -2.18
N PRO A 167 -3.72 16.70 -2.40
CA PRO A 167 -3.43 17.81 -3.32
C PRO A 167 -3.59 17.37 -4.78
N MET A 168 -4.84 17.40 -5.26
CA MET A 168 -5.22 17.07 -6.64
C MET A 168 -5.00 18.24 -7.61
N ASP A 169 -4.83 19.46 -7.09
CA ASP A 169 -4.60 20.71 -7.81
C ASP A 169 -3.39 20.68 -8.75
N ARG A 170 -2.41 19.83 -8.44
CA ARG A 170 -1.18 19.67 -9.23
C ARG A 170 -1.35 18.77 -10.44
N LEU A 171 -2.46 18.04 -10.53
CA LEU A 171 -2.75 17.10 -11.59
C LEU A 171 -3.44 17.85 -12.73
N ARG A 172 -3.11 17.48 -13.97
CA ARG A 172 -3.65 18.13 -15.17
C ARG A 172 -4.49 17.15 -15.97
N HIS A 173 -5.58 17.64 -16.52
CA HIS A 173 -6.32 16.90 -17.54
C HIS A 173 -5.70 17.12 -18.93
N PRO A 174 -5.78 16.12 -19.81
CA PRO A 174 -5.31 16.23 -21.18
C PRO A 174 -6.21 17.20 -21.95
N THR A 175 -5.60 18.06 -22.77
CA THR A 175 -6.33 19.04 -23.61
C THR A 175 -6.90 18.43 -24.89
N ARG A 176 -6.43 17.24 -25.26
CA ARG A 176 -6.90 16.48 -26.42
C ARG A 176 -7.25 15.07 -25.99
N THR A 177 -8.38 14.57 -26.48
CA THR A 177 -8.80 13.18 -26.31
C THR A 177 -8.28 12.33 -27.46
N THR A 178 -7.73 11.16 -27.13
CA THR A 178 -7.40 10.12 -28.11
C THR A 178 -8.34 8.93 -27.92
N ARG A 179 -8.48 8.10 -28.96
CA ARG A 179 -9.25 6.85 -28.87
C ARG A 179 -8.71 6.00 -27.72
N GLY A 180 -9.57 5.62 -26.76
CA GLY A 180 -9.21 4.85 -25.57
C GLY A 180 -9.07 5.66 -24.26
N MET A 181 -9.29 6.98 -24.28
CA MET A 181 -9.35 7.79 -23.06
C MET A 181 -10.79 7.93 -22.57
N HIS A 182 -10.99 7.73 -21.26
CA HIS A 182 -12.25 8.05 -20.58
C HIS A 182 -12.29 9.55 -20.17
N ASN A 183 -13.46 10.03 -19.75
CA ASN A 183 -13.71 11.43 -19.39
C ASN A 183 -12.87 11.95 -18.20
N LEU A 184 -12.57 11.10 -17.20
CA LEU A 184 -11.76 11.46 -16.01
C LEU A 184 -10.25 11.18 -16.16
N HIS A 185 -9.71 11.18 -17.37
CA HIS A 185 -8.30 10.87 -17.61
C HIS A 185 -7.37 12.01 -17.14
N PHE A 186 -6.16 11.66 -16.69
CA PHE A 186 -5.14 12.61 -16.26
C PHE A 186 -3.86 12.52 -17.08
N CYS A 187 -3.13 13.62 -17.20
CA CYS A 187 -1.78 13.62 -17.76
C CYS A 187 -0.82 12.81 -16.88
N GLN A 188 -0.10 11.86 -17.48
CA GLN A 188 0.90 11.07 -16.77
C GLN A 188 2.06 11.95 -16.30
N LEU A 189 2.46 11.79 -15.03
CA LEU A 189 3.57 12.54 -14.46
C LEU A 189 4.92 11.96 -14.91
N TYR A 190 5.75 12.81 -15.53
CA TYR A 190 7.11 12.45 -15.91
C TYR A 190 7.99 12.23 -14.68
N SER A 191 8.80 11.16 -14.70
CA SER A 191 9.61 10.74 -13.57
C SER A 191 11.03 10.37 -13.99
N ARG A 192 12.04 11.01 -13.38
CA ARG A 192 13.46 10.72 -13.59
C ARG A 192 14.03 9.63 -12.66
N SER A 193 13.24 9.17 -11.69
CA SER A 193 13.66 8.14 -10.74
C SER A 193 12.54 7.20 -10.35
N ASN A 194 12.94 5.98 -9.99
CA ASN A 194 12.03 4.94 -9.50
C ASN A 194 11.29 5.38 -8.23
N CYS A 195 11.96 6.06 -7.29
CA CYS A 195 11.31 6.56 -6.07
C CYS A 195 10.10 7.48 -6.35
N TYR A 196 10.16 8.30 -7.41
CA TYR A 196 9.02 9.15 -7.79
C TYR A 196 8.06 8.42 -8.71
N LYS A 197 8.56 7.70 -9.73
CA LYS A 197 7.76 6.90 -10.67
C LYS A 197 6.82 5.93 -9.98
N PHE A 198 7.28 5.33 -8.88
CA PHE A 198 6.51 4.36 -8.09
C PHE A 198 5.93 4.95 -6.80
N SER A 199 6.01 6.28 -6.62
CA SER A 199 5.27 6.97 -5.56
C SER A 199 3.76 7.02 -5.89
N PHE A 200 2.96 7.45 -4.91
CA PHE A 200 1.50 7.47 -4.98
C PHE A 200 0.98 8.05 -6.30
N PHE A 201 1.25 9.32 -6.65
CA PHE A 201 0.61 9.94 -7.82
C PHE A 201 1.00 9.28 -9.14
N PRO A 202 2.28 9.21 -9.57
CA PRO A 202 2.60 8.72 -10.91
C PRO A 202 2.17 7.27 -11.13
N LYS A 203 2.26 6.42 -10.09
CA LYS A 203 1.80 5.03 -10.15
C LYS A 203 0.28 4.94 -10.26
N THR A 204 -0.44 5.69 -9.43
CA THR A 204 -1.92 5.65 -9.41
C THR A 204 -2.52 6.21 -10.67
N LEU A 205 -1.97 7.30 -11.21
CA LEU A 205 -2.44 7.88 -12.48
C LEU A 205 -2.39 6.87 -13.61
N LYS A 206 -1.30 6.10 -13.69
CA LYS A 206 -1.19 5.04 -14.69
C LYS A 206 -2.29 4.00 -14.52
N ASP A 207 -2.56 3.55 -13.29
CA ASP A 207 -3.61 2.57 -13.04
C ASP A 207 -5.01 3.14 -13.28
N TRP A 208 -5.25 4.39 -12.89
CA TRP A 208 -6.50 5.12 -13.06
C TRP A 208 -6.86 5.30 -14.53
N ASN A 209 -5.89 5.77 -15.32
CA ASN A 209 -6.05 6.00 -16.75
C ASN A 209 -6.30 4.72 -17.57
N ASN A 210 -5.99 3.55 -17.00
CA ASN A 210 -6.23 2.24 -17.61
C ASN A 210 -7.54 1.59 -17.11
N LEU A 211 -8.34 2.30 -16.30
CA LEU A 211 -9.64 1.80 -15.88
C LEU A 211 -10.62 1.80 -17.06
N PRO A 212 -11.53 0.81 -17.15
CA PRO A 212 -12.59 0.79 -18.17
C PRO A 212 -13.48 2.04 -18.08
N ALA A 213 -13.92 2.55 -19.23
CA ALA A 213 -14.79 3.73 -19.28
C ALA A 213 -16.10 3.51 -18.50
N ASP A 214 -16.71 2.33 -18.64
CA ASP A 214 -17.95 1.95 -17.93
C ASP A 214 -17.82 2.09 -16.40
N LEU A 215 -16.64 1.76 -15.86
CA LEU A 215 -16.36 1.91 -14.44
C LEU A 215 -16.26 3.38 -14.04
N ILE A 216 -15.67 4.21 -14.90
CA ILE A 216 -15.49 5.64 -14.62
C ILE A 216 -16.83 6.38 -14.71
N ASP A 217 -17.64 6.08 -15.72
CA ASP A 217 -18.96 6.69 -15.91
C ASP A 217 -19.90 6.37 -14.72
N GLY A 218 -19.77 5.16 -14.14
CA GLY A 218 -20.47 4.78 -12.91
C GLY A 218 -20.01 5.52 -11.64
N LEU A 219 -18.80 6.10 -11.63
CA LEU A 219 -18.29 6.88 -10.49
C LEU A 219 -18.85 8.31 -10.44
N ASP A 220 -19.30 8.86 -11.57
CA ASP A 220 -19.85 10.21 -11.65
C ASP A 220 -21.25 10.34 -11.00
N GLY A 221 -21.95 9.22 -10.73
CA GLY A 221 -23.30 9.23 -10.17
C GLY A 221 -23.37 8.83 -8.70
N HIS A 222 -23.26 9.78 -7.76
CA HIS A 222 -23.58 9.72 -6.30
C HIS A 222 -23.14 8.50 -5.45
N LEU A 223 -22.60 7.45 -6.04
CA LEU A 223 -22.21 6.20 -5.42
C LEU A 223 -20.87 6.41 -4.70
N ASP A 224 -20.72 5.80 -3.53
CA ASP A 224 -19.44 5.84 -2.82
C ASP A 224 -18.37 5.14 -3.68
N PRO A 225 -17.31 5.85 -4.12
CA PRO A 225 -16.23 5.26 -4.91
C PRO A 225 -15.61 4.03 -4.23
N VAL A 226 -15.71 3.93 -2.91
CA VAL A 226 -15.30 2.75 -2.15
C VAL A 226 -16.13 1.54 -2.53
N HIS A 227 -17.46 1.64 -2.54
CA HIS A 227 -18.35 0.52 -2.80
C HIS A 227 -18.20 0.03 -4.24
N TYR A 228 -18.13 0.96 -5.19
CA TYR A 228 -18.07 0.64 -6.61
C TYR A 228 -16.71 0.04 -7.03
N LEU A 229 -15.59 0.65 -6.60
CA LEU A 229 -14.25 0.11 -6.89
C LEU A 229 -13.96 -1.20 -6.14
N THR A 230 -14.55 -1.40 -4.96
CA THR A 230 -14.36 -2.67 -4.21
C THR A 230 -15.09 -3.83 -4.87
N ASN A 231 -16.23 -3.59 -5.50
CA ASN A 231 -17.03 -4.64 -6.15
C ASN A 231 -16.54 -4.93 -7.57
N PHE A 232 -16.13 -3.92 -8.32
CA PHE A 232 -15.72 -4.11 -9.72
C PHE A 232 -14.31 -4.69 -9.87
N ILE A 233 -13.38 -4.39 -8.96
CA ILE A 233 -12.02 -4.97 -8.99
C ILE A 233 -12.03 -6.42 -8.41
N ARG A 234 -13.20 -6.96 -8.05
CA ARG A 234 -13.40 -8.38 -7.69
C ARG A 234 -14.00 -9.21 -8.84
N ALA A 235 -14.50 -8.58 -9.89
CA ALA A 235 -15.00 -9.23 -11.10
C ALA A 235 -13.87 -9.42 -12.12
#